data_AF-A0A0V7Z0X8-F1
#
_entry.id   AF-A0A0V7Z0X8-F1
#
_cell.length_a   1.000
_cell.length_b   1.000
_cell.length_c   1.000
_cell.angle_alpha   90.00
_cell.angle_beta   90.00
_cell.angle_gamma   90.00
#
_symmetry.space_group_name_H-M   'P 1'
#
loop_
_entity.id
_entity.type
_entity.pdbx_description
1 polymer ?
#
loop_
_entity_poly.entity_id
_entity_poly.type
_entity_poly.pdbx_seq_one_letter_code
_entity_poly.pdbx_strand_id
1 'polypeptide(L)'
;MIPPETPLQIGSLLFEGLDQIDLTGPFAVLSRIPNSTYRIYGPSSEPVRDLRGLRITPDAALAQAPRLDVLHIPGGQGQEALMRDAAVLGWIRSQAAGASHVFSVCTGALLLGAAGLLIGRRATTYWNAVDLLPWFGAEPVDARVVIDRDADGRTWLFAAGVTAGIDGALRLAAELRGDDAARLIQLGMQYAPEPPFDSGTPRTAPPAIVAQARAAAAGITARREATARAIAAELGIPAPGPAESHLGNRYIPPAR
;
A
#
# COMPACT_ATOMS: atom_id res chain seq x y z
N MET A 1 -17.07 0.68 12.30
CA MET A 1 -17.21 -0.78 12.18
C MET A 1 -18.43 -1.07 11.35
N ILE A 2 -18.31 -1.98 10.38
CA ILE A 2 -19.43 -2.37 9.50
C ILE A 2 -20.15 -3.55 10.14
N PRO A 3 -21.49 -3.55 10.22
CA PRO A 3 -22.23 -4.63 10.87
C PRO A 3 -21.86 -6.03 10.32
N PRO A 4 -21.67 -7.06 11.18
CA PRO A 4 -21.18 -8.38 10.77
C PRO A 4 -22.02 -9.08 9.69
N GLU A 5 -23.33 -8.82 9.66
CA GLU A 5 -24.29 -9.36 8.70
C GLU A 5 -24.19 -8.71 7.31
N THR A 6 -23.56 -7.55 7.20
CA THR A 6 -23.34 -6.89 5.90
C THR A 6 -22.17 -7.55 5.17
N PRO A 7 -22.38 -8.22 4.03
CA PRO A 7 -21.29 -8.86 3.29
C PRO A 7 -20.34 -7.81 2.71
N LEU A 8 -19.03 -8.07 2.77
CA LEU A 8 -18.00 -7.19 2.22
C LEU A 8 -17.38 -7.75 0.94
N GLN A 9 -17.21 -6.91 -0.07
CA GLN A 9 -16.43 -7.18 -1.28
C GLN A 9 -15.03 -6.57 -1.15
N ILE A 10 -14.02 -7.42 -1.00
CA ILE A 10 -12.61 -7.02 -0.93
C ILE A 10 -11.94 -7.35 -2.26
N GLY A 11 -11.24 -6.38 -2.85
CA GLY A 11 -10.56 -6.56 -4.12
C GLY A 11 -9.14 -6.04 -4.10
N SER A 12 -8.22 -6.79 -4.70
CA SER A 12 -6.82 -6.37 -4.86
C SER A 12 -6.42 -6.22 -6.31
N LEU A 13 -5.61 -5.20 -6.61
CA LEU A 13 -4.95 -5.09 -7.90
C LEU A 13 -3.78 -6.10 -7.98
N LEU A 14 -3.68 -6.81 -9.09
CA LEU A 14 -2.55 -7.67 -9.45
C LEU A 14 -1.93 -7.18 -10.76
N PHE A 15 -0.61 -7.08 -10.81
CA PHE A 15 0.10 -6.56 -11.98
C PHE A 15 1.51 -7.13 -12.13
N GLU A 16 2.03 -7.12 -13.35
CA GLU A 16 3.38 -7.57 -13.66
C GLU A 16 4.43 -6.77 -12.86
N GLY A 17 5.37 -7.46 -12.22
CA GLY A 17 6.42 -6.83 -11.42
C GLY A 17 5.96 -6.29 -10.07
N LEU A 18 4.82 -6.76 -9.53
CA LEU A 18 4.47 -6.56 -8.13
C LEU A 18 5.50 -7.23 -7.20
N ASP A 19 5.63 -6.73 -5.96
CA ASP A 19 6.25 -7.53 -4.90
C ASP A 19 5.16 -8.43 -4.30
N GLN A 20 5.25 -9.75 -4.51
CA GLN A 20 4.13 -10.65 -4.23
C GLN A 20 3.62 -10.55 -2.78
N ILE A 21 4.49 -10.29 -1.81
CA ILE A 21 4.10 -10.23 -0.40
C ILE A 21 3.28 -8.99 -0.05
N ASP A 22 3.41 -7.92 -0.85
CA ASP A 22 2.51 -6.76 -0.74
C ASP A 22 1.07 -7.17 -1.07
N LEU A 23 0.86 -8.24 -1.85
CA LEU A 23 -0.45 -8.82 -2.13
C LEU A 23 -0.78 -9.99 -1.18
N THR A 24 0.12 -10.96 -1.04
CA THR A 24 -0.15 -12.22 -0.34
C THR A 24 -0.12 -12.08 1.19
N GLY A 25 0.64 -11.12 1.73
CA GLY A 25 0.62 -10.78 3.15
C GLY A 25 -0.76 -10.28 3.60
N PRO A 26 -1.29 -9.21 2.97
CA PRO A 26 -2.68 -8.80 3.16
C PRO A 26 -3.69 -9.90 2.86
N PHE A 27 -3.53 -10.66 1.77
CA PHE A 27 -4.43 -11.78 1.45
C PHE A 27 -4.55 -12.76 2.62
N ALA A 28 -3.43 -13.08 3.29
CA ALA A 28 -3.43 -13.99 4.45
C ALA A 28 -4.33 -13.49 5.60
N VAL A 29 -4.57 -12.20 5.72
CA VAL A 29 -5.46 -11.62 6.74
C VAL A 29 -6.86 -11.37 6.18
N LEU A 30 -6.95 -10.61 5.07
CA LEU A 30 -8.20 -10.08 4.53
C LEU A 30 -9.14 -11.19 4.03
N SER A 31 -8.60 -12.29 3.50
CA SER A 31 -9.41 -13.47 3.10
C SER A 31 -10.08 -14.20 4.27
N ARG A 32 -9.66 -13.91 5.52
CA ARG A 32 -10.21 -14.50 6.75
C ARG A 32 -11.22 -13.59 7.45
N ILE A 33 -11.51 -12.41 6.88
CA ILE A 33 -12.50 -11.50 7.45
C ILE A 33 -13.91 -12.14 7.37
N PRO A 34 -14.65 -12.23 8.48
CA PRO A 34 -15.98 -12.83 8.49
C PRO A 34 -16.96 -12.13 7.54
N ASN A 35 -17.78 -12.93 6.86
CA ASN A 35 -18.80 -12.48 5.90
C ASN A 35 -18.20 -11.51 4.86
N SER A 36 -17.13 -11.94 4.19
CA SER A 36 -16.47 -11.20 3.13
C SER A 36 -16.06 -12.11 1.98
N THR A 37 -15.94 -11.54 0.79
CA THR A 37 -15.27 -12.13 -0.36
C THR A 37 -13.95 -11.40 -0.57
N TYR A 38 -12.91 -12.12 -0.99
CA TYR A 38 -11.66 -11.52 -1.45
C TYR A 38 -11.38 -12.00 -2.88
N ARG A 39 -11.18 -11.07 -3.80
CA ARG A 39 -10.82 -11.38 -5.19
C ARG A 39 -9.64 -10.54 -5.69
N ILE A 40 -8.91 -11.11 -6.64
CA ILE A 40 -7.72 -10.51 -7.24
C ILE A 40 -8.05 -10.12 -8.67
N TYR A 41 -7.75 -8.87 -9.04
CA TYR A 41 -8.08 -8.30 -10.34
C TYR A 41 -6.82 -7.82 -11.06
N GLY A 42 -6.60 -8.30 -12.28
CA GLY A 42 -5.49 -7.87 -13.13
C GLY A 42 -5.96 -7.12 -14.37
N PRO A 43 -5.07 -6.40 -15.10
CA PRO A 43 -5.42 -5.77 -16.38
C PRO A 43 -6.09 -6.74 -17.37
N SER A 44 -5.72 -8.01 -17.31
CA SER A 44 -6.39 -9.14 -17.98
C SER A 44 -6.56 -10.31 -17.00
N SER A 45 -7.10 -11.43 -17.47
CA SER A 45 -7.18 -12.69 -16.70
C SER A 45 -5.91 -13.55 -16.82
N GLU A 46 -4.87 -13.07 -17.50
CA GLU A 46 -3.64 -13.82 -17.72
C GLU A 46 -2.73 -13.81 -16.48
N PRO A 47 -1.92 -14.87 -16.24
CA PRO A 47 -0.95 -14.87 -15.17
C PRO A 47 0.10 -13.78 -15.32
N VAL A 48 0.46 -13.14 -14.20
CA VAL A 48 1.56 -12.17 -14.12
C VAL A 48 2.71 -12.75 -13.30
N ARG A 49 3.89 -12.14 -13.41
CA ARG A 49 5.06 -12.47 -12.57
C ARG A 49 5.32 -11.40 -11.53
N ASP A 50 5.71 -11.84 -10.34
CA ASP A 50 6.28 -10.95 -9.33
C ASP A 50 7.74 -10.56 -9.67
N LEU A 51 8.34 -9.70 -8.84
CA LEU A 51 9.72 -9.26 -8.96
C LEU A 51 10.78 -10.38 -8.99
N ARG A 52 10.43 -11.59 -8.55
CA ARG A 52 11.33 -12.73 -8.38
C ARG A 52 10.92 -13.94 -9.24
N GLY A 53 9.93 -13.78 -10.12
CA GLY A 53 9.49 -14.78 -11.09
C GLY A 53 8.35 -15.69 -10.64
N LEU A 54 7.82 -15.54 -9.41
CA LEU A 54 6.62 -16.23 -8.96
C LEU A 54 5.45 -15.84 -9.87
N ARG A 55 4.69 -16.81 -10.35
CA ARG A 55 3.51 -16.57 -11.17
C ARG A 55 2.26 -16.53 -10.31
N ILE A 56 1.42 -15.53 -10.52
CA ILE A 56 0.13 -15.36 -9.85
C ILE A 56 -0.91 -15.09 -10.91
N THR A 57 -2.05 -15.76 -10.82
CA THR A 57 -3.17 -15.59 -11.75
C THR A 57 -4.27 -14.75 -11.08
N PRO A 58 -4.79 -13.70 -11.74
CA PRO A 58 -5.94 -12.96 -11.23
C PRO A 58 -7.22 -13.80 -11.33
N ASP A 59 -8.19 -13.55 -10.44
CA ASP A 59 -9.51 -14.17 -10.51
C ASP A 59 -10.35 -13.64 -11.68
N ALA A 60 -10.11 -12.39 -12.10
CA ALA A 60 -10.79 -11.73 -13.20
C ALA A 60 -10.03 -10.50 -13.69
N ALA A 61 -10.41 -9.98 -14.86
CA ALA A 61 -9.92 -8.70 -15.35
C ALA A 61 -10.52 -7.51 -14.57
N LEU A 62 -9.84 -6.37 -14.56
CA LEU A 62 -10.28 -5.13 -13.86
C LEU A 62 -11.71 -4.72 -14.26
N ALA A 63 -12.06 -4.83 -15.54
CA ALA A 63 -13.38 -4.47 -16.07
C ALA A 63 -14.53 -5.34 -15.52
N GLN A 64 -14.21 -6.50 -14.94
CA GLN A 64 -15.18 -7.45 -14.38
C GLN A 64 -15.31 -7.31 -12.85
N ALA A 65 -14.55 -6.40 -12.23
CA ALA A 65 -14.65 -6.15 -10.80
C ALA A 65 -16.00 -5.50 -10.46
N PRO A 66 -16.72 -5.99 -9.44
CA PRO A 66 -17.87 -5.27 -8.90
C PRO A 66 -17.39 -3.99 -8.19
N ARG A 67 -18.32 -3.22 -7.63
CA ARG A 67 -17.96 -2.22 -6.62
C ARG A 67 -17.35 -2.91 -5.41
N LEU A 68 -16.20 -2.44 -4.98
CA LEU A 68 -15.48 -2.97 -3.83
C LEU A 68 -15.77 -2.12 -2.59
N ASP A 69 -16.01 -2.75 -1.45
CA ASP A 69 -16.07 -2.08 -0.16
C ASP A 69 -14.67 -1.74 0.35
N VAL A 70 -13.70 -2.59 -0.03
CA VAL A 70 -12.27 -2.48 0.31
C VAL A 70 -11.45 -2.62 -0.97
N LEU A 71 -10.73 -1.57 -1.33
CA LEU A 71 -9.76 -1.58 -2.42
C LEU A 71 -8.36 -1.75 -1.85
N HIS A 72 -7.62 -2.76 -2.29
CA HIS A 72 -6.23 -2.99 -1.92
C HIS A 72 -5.27 -2.81 -3.10
N ILE A 73 -4.28 -1.93 -2.93
CA ILE A 73 -3.25 -1.61 -3.93
C ILE A 73 -1.87 -2.04 -3.41
N PRO A 74 -1.30 -3.16 -3.90
CA PRO A 74 0.04 -3.59 -3.53
C PRO A 74 1.12 -2.76 -4.24
N GLY A 75 2.36 -2.89 -3.76
CA GLY A 75 3.54 -2.26 -4.35
C GLY A 75 4.35 -3.19 -5.26
N GLY A 76 5.59 -2.77 -5.53
CA GLY A 76 6.50 -3.44 -6.47
C GLY A 76 7.18 -2.45 -7.41
N GLN A 77 8.10 -2.95 -8.23
CA GLN A 77 8.76 -2.09 -9.24
C GLN A 77 7.86 -1.86 -10.45
N GLY A 78 7.02 -2.84 -10.80
CA GLY A 78 6.08 -2.76 -11.91
C GLY A 78 5.03 -1.65 -11.78
N GLN A 79 4.80 -1.15 -10.55
CA GLN A 79 3.88 -0.04 -10.30
C GLN A 79 4.24 1.19 -11.13
N GLU A 80 5.53 1.43 -11.41
CA GLU A 80 6.00 2.63 -12.11
C GLU A 80 5.44 2.72 -13.54
N ALA A 81 5.35 1.58 -14.24
CA ALA A 81 4.72 1.53 -15.57
C ALA A 81 3.22 1.84 -15.49
N LEU A 82 2.55 1.41 -14.42
CA LEU A 82 1.12 1.64 -14.22
C LEU A 82 0.78 3.09 -13.84
N MET A 83 1.75 3.86 -13.35
CA MET A 83 1.56 5.28 -13.02
C MET A 83 1.25 6.15 -14.25
N ARG A 84 1.35 5.60 -15.47
CA ARG A 84 0.92 6.24 -16.72
C ARG A 84 -0.18 5.46 -17.46
N ASP A 85 -0.64 4.35 -16.91
CA ASP A 85 -1.70 3.55 -17.52
C ASP A 85 -3.07 4.17 -17.19
N ALA A 86 -3.65 4.86 -18.16
CA ALA A 86 -4.93 5.55 -17.97
C ALA A 86 -6.08 4.60 -17.58
N ALA A 87 -6.07 3.35 -18.05
CA ALA A 87 -7.10 2.37 -17.74
C ALA A 87 -7.00 1.90 -16.28
N VAL A 88 -5.79 1.58 -15.83
CA VAL A 88 -5.54 1.19 -14.43
C VAL A 88 -5.81 2.34 -13.48
N LEU A 89 -5.28 3.53 -13.76
CA LEU A 89 -5.52 4.71 -12.90
C LEU A 89 -7.01 5.09 -12.87
N GLY A 90 -7.71 4.97 -14.00
CA GLY A 90 -9.16 5.18 -14.08
C GLY A 90 -9.94 4.17 -13.23
N TRP A 91 -9.56 2.90 -13.28
CA TRP A 91 -10.15 1.86 -12.43
C TRP A 91 -9.90 2.13 -10.94
N ILE A 92 -8.67 2.50 -10.56
CA ILE A 92 -8.32 2.85 -9.17
C ILE A 92 -9.17 4.00 -8.67
N ARG A 93 -9.28 5.10 -9.44
CA ARG A 93 -10.14 6.24 -9.08
C ARG A 93 -11.60 5.82 -8.91
N SER A 94 -12.12 5.02 -9.85
CA SER A 94 -13.50 4.56 -9.82
C SER A 94 -13.79 3.71 -8.58
N GLN A 95 -12.91 2.75 -8.25
CA GLN A 95 -13.08 1.90 -7.08
C GLN A 95 -12.91 2.68 -5.77
N ALA A 96 -11.88 3.53 -5.68
CA ALA A 96 -11.62 4.34 -4.48
C ALA A 96 -12.75 5.35 -4.17
N ALA A 97 -13.50 5.79 -5.18
CA ALA A 97 -14.68 6.65 -4.98
C ALA A 97 -15.86 5.91 -4.36
N GLY A 98 -15.98 4.59 -4.57
CA GLY A 98 -17.06 3.77 -4.02
C GLY A 98 -16.67 2.98 -2.77
N ALA A 99 -15.37 2.79 -2.52
CA ALA A 99 -14.90 2.00 -1.40
C ALA A 99 -15.00 2.77 -0.07
N SER A 100 -15.43 2.06 0.97
CA SER A 100 -15.39 2.56 2.35
C SER A 100 -13.96 2.60 2.90
N HIS A 101 -13.11 1.69 2.41
CA HIS A 101 -11.71 1.59 2.80
C HIS A 101 -10.80 1.46 1.57
N VAL A 102 -9.74 2.26 1.53
CA VAL A 102 -8.67 2.13 0.55
C VAL A 102 -7.40 1.75 1.30
N PHE A 103 -6.81 0.63 0.96
CA PHE A 103 -5.62 0.08 1.57
C PHE A 103 -4.48 0.02 0.56
N SER A 104 -3.30 0.50 0.92
CA SER A 104 -2.11 0.28 0.10
C SER A 104 -0.94 -0.23 0.94
N VAL A 105 -0.06 -0.97 0.28
CA VAL A 105 1.16 -1.50 0.87
C VAL A 105 2.35 -1.03 0.05
N CYS A 106 3.45 -0.70 0.72
CA CYS A 106 4.72 -0.39 0.10
C CYS A 106 4.52 0.74 -0.94
N THR A 107 5.04 0.58 -2.16
CA THR A 107 4.90 1.58 -3.22
C THR A 107 3.53 1.63 -3.90
N GLY A 108 2.54 0.85 -3.44
CA GLY A 108 1.15 0.97 -3.89
C GLY A 108 0.57 2.35 -3.61
N ALA A 109 1.04 3.02 -2.55
CA ALA A 109 0.69 4.41 -2.26
C ALA A 109 1.08 5.36 -3.41
N LEU A 110 2.21 5.13 -4.10
CA LEU A 110 2.61 5.98 -5.23
C LEU A 110 1.67 5.83 -6.43
N LEU A 111 1.06 4.66 -6.61
CA LEU A 111 0.06 4.44 -7.65
C LEU A 111 -1.27 5.16 -7.32
N LEU A 112 -1.66 5.19 -6.04
CA LEU A 112 -2.73 6.08 -5.55
C LEU A 112 -2.38 7.55 -5.79
N GLY A 113 -1.12 7.92 -5.60
CA GLY A 113 -0.60 9.26 -5.87
C GLY A 113 -0.74 9.64 -7.35
N ALA A 114 -0.34 8.75 -8.25
CA ALA A 114 -0.51 8.93 -9.69
C ALA A 114 -1.98 8.99 -10.12
N ALA A 115 -2.88 8.34 -9.37
CA ALA A 115 -4.32 8.46 -9.57
C ALA A 115 -4.90 9.79 -9.05
N GLY A 116 -4.09 10.66 -8.43
CA GLY A 116 -4.50 11.95 -7.86
C GLY A 116 -5.18 11.84 -6.49
N LEU A 117 -5.05 10.69 -5.80
CA LEU A 117 -5.83 10.37 -4.60
C LEU A 117 -5.11 10.70 -3.28
N LEU A 118 -3.87 11.18 -3.35
CA LEU A 118 -3.03 11.47 -2.18
C LEU A 118 -2.99 12.94 -1.77
N ILE A 119 -3.62 13.84 -2.52
CA ILE A 119 -3.59 15.28 -2.24
C ILE A 119 -4.22 15.55 -0.87
N GLY A 120 -3.44 16.16 0.03
CA GLY A 120 -3.83 16.48 1.40
C GLY A 120 -3.87 15.29 2.35
N ARG A 121 -3.40 14.10 1.94
CA ARG A 121 -3.42 12.88 2.76
C ARG A 121 -2.18 12.74 3.61
N ARG A 122 -2.36 12.23 4.82
CA ARG A 122 -1.26 11.69 5.63
C ARG A 122 -1.02 10.23 5.22
N ALA A 123 0.18 9.92 4.71
CA ALA A 123 0.47 8.61 4.15
C ALA A 123 1.88 8.11 4.49
N THR A 124 2.07 6.80 4.44
CA THR A 124 3.38 6.14 4.45
C THR A 124 3.54 5.29 3.18
N THR A 125 4.74 4.81 2.91
CA THR A 125 5.06 3.94 1.78
C THR A 125 6.37 3.19 2.08
N TYR A 126 6.99 2.57 1.06
CA TYR A 126 8.31 1.97 1.20
C TYR A 126 9.35 3.00 1.65
N TRP A 127 10.21 2.63 2.61
CA TRP A 127 11.18 3.55 3.25
C TRP A 127 12.11 4.26 2.26
N ASN A 128 12.42 3.64 1.12
CA ASN A 128 13.29 4.24 0.09
C ASN A 128 12.50 5.00 -0.99
N ALA A 129 11.22 5.25 -0.76
CA ALA A 129 10.33 5.96 -1.67
C ALA A 129 9.40 6.96 -0.95
N VAL A 130 9.50 7.06 0.37
CA VAL A 130 8.67 7.94 1.21
C VAL A 130 8.85 9.41 0.90
N ASP A 131 10.06 9.82 0.50
CA ASP A 131 10.36 11.19 0.07
C ASP A 131 9.65 11.57 -1.25
N LEU A 132 9.01 10.61 -1.93
CA LEU A 132 8.21 10.86 -3.12
C LEU A 132 6.76 11.24 -2.81
N LEU A 133 6.25 10.98 -1.61
CA LEU A 133 4.86 11.30 -1.24
C LEU A 133 4.50 12.79 -1.42
N PRO A 134 5.38 13.76 -1.08
CA PRO A 134 5.10 15.18 -1.33
C PRO A 134 4.86 15.54 -2.80
N TRP A 135 5.49 14.83 -3.75
CA TRP A 135 5.22 15.03 -5.18
C TRP A 135 3.79 14.64 -5.59
N PHE A 136 3.09 13.86 -4.76
CA PHE A 136 1.69 13.51 -4.95
C PHE A 136 0.76 14.27 -3.99
N GLY A 137 1.25 15.34 -3.35
CA GLY A 137 0.49 16.18 -2.44
C GLY A 137 0.19 15.54 -1.08
N ALA A 138 0.82 14.42 -0.75
CA ALA A 138 0.70 13.78 0.56
C ALA A 138 1.72 14.31 1.57
N GLU A 139 1.31 14.36 2.83
CA GLU A 139 2.18 14.51 3.99
C GLU A 139 2.82 13.15 4.33
N PRO A 140 4.15 12.99 4.22
CA PRO A 140 4.83 11.74 4.56
C PRO A 140 4.86 11.54 6.08
N VAL A 141 4.49 10.34 6.53
CA VAL A 141 4.51 9.94 7.95
C VAL A 141 5.40 8.71 8.12
N ASP A 142 6.41 8.82 9.00
CA ASP A 142 7.27 7.70 9.39
C ASP A 142 6.56 6.75 10.37
N ALA A 143 5.67 5.93 9.83
CA ALA A 143 5.00 4.88 10.58
C ALA A 143 4.87 3.63 9.72
N ARG A 144 4.81 2.48 10.40
CA ARG A 144 4.60 1.18 9.77
C ARG A 144 3.21 1.09 9.13
N VAL A 145 2.21 1.67 9.77
CA VAL A 145 0.83 1.80 9.29
C VAL A 145 0.32 3.19 9.64
N VAL A 146 -0.29 3.87 8.67
CA VAL A 146 -0.95 5.17 8.81
C VAL A 146 -2.42 5.00 8.46
N ILE A 147 -3.30 5.59 9.28
CA ILE A 147 -4.73 5.69 9.01
C ILE A 147 -5.07 7.16 8.86
N ASP A 148 -5.67 7.52 7.73
CA ASP A 148 -6.19 8.84 7.43
C ASP A 148 -7.69 8.72 7.11
N ARG A 149 -8.53 9.58 7.69
CA ARG A 149 -9.97 9.59 7.41
C ARG A 149 -10.33 10.84 6.65
N ASP A 150 -11.11 10.68 5.59
CA ASP A 150 -11.52 11.81 4.77
C ASP A 150 -12.85 12.43 5.18
N ALA A 151 -13.17 13.57 4.55
CA ALA A 151 -14.39 14.31 4.83
C ALA A 151 -15.68 13.52 4.49
N ASP A 152 -15.59 12.53 3.61
CA ASP A 152 -16.71 11.65 3.24
C ASP A 152 -16.80 10.42 4.15
N GLY A 153 -15.94 10.34 5.17
CA GLY A 153 -15.88 9.22 6.11
C GLY A 153 -15.17 7.97 5.57
N ARG A 154 -14.52 8.03 4.40
CA ARG A 154 -13.71 6.92 3.89
C ARG A 154 -12.40 6.83 4.66
N THR A 155 -11.98 5.59 4.91
CA THR A 155 -10.74 5.32 5.64
C THR A 155 -9.64 4.92 4.66
N TRP A 156 -8.56 5.69 4.67
CA TRP A 156 -7.35 5.44 3.91
C TRP A 156 -6.30 4.83 4.82
N LEU A 157 -5.79 3.67 4.43
CA LEU A 157 -4.87 2.88 5.24
C LEU A 157 -3.61 2.64 4.40
N PHE A 158 -2.49 3.15 4.89
CA PHE A 158 -1.20 3.07 4.20
C PHE A 158 -0.27 2.22 5.07
N ALA A 159 0.14 1.07 4.56
CA ALA A 159 1.20 0.27 5.17
C ALA A 159 2.53 0.56 4.47
N ALA A 160 3.61 0.58 5.24
CA ALA A 160 4.96 0.78 4.76
C ALA A 160 5.45 -0.43 3.92
N GLY A 161 6.75 -0.72 3.93
CA GLY A 161 7.31 -1.78 3.09
C GLY A 161 6.85 -3.20 3.44
N VAL A 162 6.52 -3.97 2.40
CA VAL A 162 6.61 -5.44 2.38
C VAL A 162 5.73 -6.08 3.45
N THR A 163 6.34 -6.56 4.55
CA THR A 163 5.62 -7.27 5.62
C THR A 163 4.67 -6.37 6.41
N ALA A 164 4.79 -5.04 6.29
CA ALA A 164 3.85 -4.10 6.88
C ALA A 164 2.41 -4.31 6.39
N GLY A 165 2.23 -4.94 5.22
CA GLY A 165 0.92 -5.32 4.70
C GLY A 165 0.13 -6.25 5.62
N ILE A 166 0.81 -7.13 6.38
CA ILE A 166 0.14 -8.04 7.34
C ILE A 166 -0.42 -7.23 8.51
N ASP A 167 0.39 -6.35 9.10
CA ASP A 167 -0.04 -5.49 10.21
C ASP A 167 -1.13 -4.51 9.80
N GLY A 168 -0.99 -3.91 8.62
CA GLY A 168 -2.00 -3.02 8.03
C GLY A 168 -3.32 -3.75 7.79
N ALA A 169 -3.27 -4.98 7.30
CA ALA A 169 -4.46 -5.80 7.10
C ALA A 169 -5.12 -6.24 8.41
N LEU A 170 -4.35 -6.53 9.47
CA LEU A 170 -4.90 -6.82 10.81
C LEU A 170 -5.59 -5.58 11.38
N ARG A 171 -4.99 -4.39 11.20
CA ARG A 171 -5.63 -3.14 11.59
C ARG A 171 -6.91 -2.89 10.80
N LEU A 172 -6.90 -3.14 9.50
CA LEU A 172 -8.08 -3.03 8.65
C LEU A 172 -9.18 -4.01 9.06
N ALA A 173 -8.83 -5.26 9.41
CA ALA A 173 -9.79 -6.22 9.94
C ALA A 173 -10.48 -5.70 11.22
N ALA A 174 -9.74 -5.00 12.09
CA ALA A 174 -10.31 -4.37 13.28
C ALA A 174 -11.24 -3.19 12.94
N GLU A 175 -10.88 -2.32 11.98
CA GLU A 175 -11.77 -1.23 11.53
C GLU A 175 -13.09 -1.77 10.94
N LEU A 176 -13.02 -2.90 10.21
CA LEU A 176 -14.16 -3.53 9.54
C LEU A 176 -15.06 -4.33 10.49
N ARG A 177 -14.48 -5.17 11.35
CA ARG A 177 -15.21 -6.19 12.17
C ARG A 177 -14.90 -6.15 13.67
N GLY A 178 -14.10 -5.20 14.13
CA GLY A 178 -13.72 -5.05 15.52
C GLY A 178 -12.50 -5.87 15.93
N ASP A 179 -11.95 -5.51 17.10
CA ASP A 179 -10.69 -6.03 17.62
C ASP A 179 -10.70 -7.55 17.78
N ASP A 180 -11.81 -8.15 18.21
CA ASP A 180 -11.86 -9.59 18.46
C ASP A 180 -11.78 -10.41 17.16
N ALA A 181 -12.36 -9.92 16.07
CA ALA A 181 -12.18 -10.53 14.75
C ALA A 181 -10.71 -10.47 14.30
N ALA A 182 -10.05 -9.32 14.49
CA ALA A 182 -8.64 -9.17 14.17
C ALA A 182 -7.73 -10.06 15.03
N ARG A 183 -7.98 -10.13 16.35
CA ARG A 183 -7.26 -11.01 17.29
C ARG A 183 -7.44 -12.49 16.95
N LEU A 184 -8.66 -12.90 16.58
CA LEU A 184 -8.93 -14.28 16.17
C LEU A 184 -8.16 -14.63 14.89
N ILE A 185 -8.14 -13.73 13.90
CA ILE A 185 -7.34 -13.92 12.68
C ILE A 185 -5.85 -13.99 13.01
N GLN A 186 -5.35 -13.07 13.84
CA GLN A 186 -3.95 -13.06 14.28
C GLN A 186 -3.56 -14.38 14.95
N LEU A 187 -4.38 -14.87 15.89
CA LEU A 187 -4.16 -16.13 16.59
C LEU A 187 -4.24 -17.33 15.62
N GLY A 188 -5.24 -17.35 14.74
CA GLY A 188 -5.41 -18.43 13.76
C GLY A 188 -4.28 -18.51 12.73
N MET A 189 -3.60 -17.39 12.46
CA MET A 189 -2.38 -17.34 11.65
C MET A 189 -1.11 -17.60 12.45
N GLN A 190 -1.21 -17.68 13.78
CA GLN A 190 -0.08 -17.68 14.71
C GLN A 190 0.91 -16.54 14.40
N TYR A 191 0.37 -15.35 14.12
CA TYR A 191 1.18 -14.19 13.76
C TYR A 191 1.84 -13.58 15.01
N ALA A 192 2.96 -14.18 15.39
CA ALA A 192 3.86 -13.80 16.47
C ALA A 192 5.30 -13.75 15.93
N PRO A 193 5.68 -12.69 15.19
CA PRO A 193 6.97 -12.63 14.52
C PRO A 193 8.13 -12.51 15.52
N GLU A 194 9.18 -13.31 15.32
CA GLU A 194 10.44 -13.27 16.07
C GLU A 194 11.62 -13.04 15.09
N PRO A 195 11.85 -11.80 14.61
CA PRO A 195 12.90 -11.52 13.64
C PRO A 195 14.29 -11.85 14.21
N PRO A 196 15.15 -12.60 13.50
CA PRO A 196 16.49 -12.97 13.98
C PRO A 196 17.51 -11.82 13.94
N PHE A 197 17.17 -10.69 13.31
CA PHE A 197 18.04 -9.51 13.17
C PHE A 197 17.23 -8.23 13.36
N ASP A 198 17.85 -7.20 13.94
CA ASP A 198 17.28 -5.85 14.04
C ASP A 198 17.69 -4.97 12.85
N SER A 199 17.30 -5.36 11.64
CA SER A 199 17.59 -4.63 10.40
C SER A 199 16.35 -4.33 9.56
N GLY A 200 15.18 -4.33 10.21
CA GLY A 200 13.90 -4.13 9.54
C GLY A 200 13.61 -2.68 9.15
N THR A 201 14.37 -1.71 9.69
CA THR A 201 14.19 -0.27 9.39
C THR A 201 15.54 0.40 9.19
N PRO A 202 15.62 1.50 8.41
CA PRO A 202 16.86 2.28 8.29
C PRO A 202 17.36 2.85 9.62
N ARG A 203 16.50 2.96 10.63
CA ARG A 203 16.83 3.47 11.97
C ARG A 203 17.60 2.46 12.81
N THR A 204 17.29 1.17 12.66
CA THR A 204 17.90 0.11 13.49
C THR A 204 18.95 -0.71 12.76
N ALA A 205 18.87 -0.78 11.43
CA ALA A 205 19.85 -1.48 10.61
C ALA A 205 21.26 -0.85 10.70
N PRO A 206 22.34 -1.66 10.62
CA PRO A 206 23.70 -1.13 10.55
C PRO A 206 23.87 -0.14 9.39
N PRO A 207 24.55 1.01 9.58
CA PRO A 207 24.68 2.04 8.55
C PRO A 207 25.23 1.53 7.20
N ALA A 208 26.18 0.59 7.24
CA ALA A 208 26.73 -0.03 6.03
C ALA A 208 25.69 -0.83 5.23
N ILE A 209 24.78 -1.52 5.92
CA ILE A 209 23.67 -2.27 5.28
C ILE A 209 22.68 -1.29 4.65
N VAL A 210 22.36 -0.19 5.34
CA VAL A 210 21.50 0.86 4.77
C VAL A 210 22.13 1.48 3.53
N ALA A 211 23.43 1.81 3.57
CA ALA A 211 24.16 2.36 2.43
C ALA A 211 24.17 1.39 1.24
N GLN A 212 24.43 0.09 1.49
CA GLN A 212 24.40 -0.94 0.46
C GLN A 212 23.00 -1.07 -0.17
N ALA A 213 21.95 -1.09 0.65
CA ALA A 213 20.58 -1.18 0.16
C ALA A 213 20.19 0.03 -0.71
N ARG A 214 20.57 1.25 -0.30
CA ARG A 214 20.37 2.48 -1.09
C ARG A 214 21.14 2.44 -2.41
N ALA A 215 22.40 2.02 -2.38
CA ALA A 215 23.21 1.88 -3.60
C ALA A 215 22.59 0.90 -4.60
N ALA A 216 22.14 -0.27 -4.12
CA ALA A 216 21.47 -1.27 -4.95
C ALA A 216 20.14 -0.74 -5.54
N ALA A 217 19.44 0.14 -4.83
CA ALA A 217 18.17 0.73 -5.26
C ALA A 217 18.31 2.06 -6.02
N ALA A 218 19.52 2.59 -6.23
CA ALA A 218 19.72 3.93 -6.78
C ALA A 218 19.05 4.12 -8.15
N GLY A 219 19.20 3.15 -9.05
CA GLY A 219 18.62 3.21 -10.40
C GLY A 219 17.08 3.27 -10.40
N ILE A 220 16.42 2.44 -9.60
CA ILE A 220 14.94 2.47 -9.50
C ILE A 220 14.45 3.73 -8.77
N THR A 221 15.22 4.23 -7.79
CA THR A 221 14.89 5.45 -7.05
C THR A 221 14.89 6.66 -7.98
N ALA A 222 15.95 6.82 -8.79
CA ALA A 222 16.04 7.92 -9.75
C ALA A 222 14.91 7.90 -10.79
N ARG A 223 14.55 6.70 -11.30
CA ARG A 223 13.40 6.57 -12.23
C ARG A 223 12.09 6.98 -11.58
N ARG A 224 11.82 6.49 -10.36
CA ARG A 224 10.59 6.83 -9.62
C ARG A 224 10.49 8.33 -9.33
N GLU A 225 11.61 8.98 -9.01
CA GLU A 225 11.62 10.43 -8.80
C GLU A 225 11.30 11.19 -10.09
N ALA A 226 11.90 10.82 -11.23
CA ALA A 226 11.59 11.41 -12.52
C ALA A 226 10.10 11.24 -12.90
N THR A 227 9.57 10.03 -12.69
CA THR A 227 8.14 9.73 -12.93
C THR A 227 7.24 10.54 -12.01
N ALA A 228 7.57 10.65 -10.71
CA ALA A 228 6.81 11.44 -9.74
C ALA A 228 6.79 12.93 -10.11
N ARG A 229 7.93 13.51 -10.50
CA ARG A 229 8.04 14.91 -10.95
C ARG A 229 7.15 15.19 -12.16
N ALA A 230 7.17 14.31 -13.15
CA ALA A 230 6.36 14.48 -14.36
C ALA A 230 4.86 14.38 -14.06
N ILE A 231 4.45 13.41 -13.25
CA ILE A 231 3.05 13.25 -12.85
C ILE A 231 2.57 14.41 -11.98
N ALA A 232 3.41 14.91 -11.06
CA ALA A 232 3.09 16.09 -10.26
C ALA A 232 2.76 17.29 -11.16
N ALA A 233 3.56 17.52 -12.21
CA ALA A 233 3.31 18.58 -13.19
C ALA A 233 2.00 18.36 -13.96
N GLU A 234 1.71 17.13 -14.39
CA GLU A 234 0.45 16.76 -15.07
C GLU A 234 -0.78 16.97 -14.17
N LEU A 235 -0.66 16.71 -12.87
CA LEU A 235 -1.72 16.89 -11.87
C LEU A 235 -1.81 18.33 -11.32
N GLY A 236 -0.90 19.23 -11.71
CA GLY A 236 -0.85 20.61 -11.20
C GLY A 236 -0.44 20.70 -9.72
N ILE A 237 0.26 19.69 -9.21
CA ILE A 237 0.76 19.67 -7.83
C ILE A 237 2.07 20.48 -7.79
N PRO A 238 2.20 21.51 -6.93
CA PRO A 238 3.44 22.26 -6.80
C PRO A 238 4.60 21.34 -6.42
N ALA A 239 5.78 21.63 -6.96
CA ALA A 239 6.99 20.94 -6.52
C ALA A 239 7.14 21.11 -5.00
N PRO A 240 7.45 20.04 -4.25
CA PRO A 240 7.73 20.18 -2.83
C PRO A 240 8.92 21.12 -2.63
N GLY A 241 8.91 21.85 -1.52
CA GLY A 241 10.06 22.67 -1.12
C GLY A 241 11.33 21.82 -0.99
N PRO A 242 12.52 22.45 -0.90
CA PRO A 242 13.76 21.71 -0.66
C PRO A 242 13.56 20.80 0.56
N ALA A 243 13.83 19.51 0.38
CA ALA A 243 13.64 18.51 1.41
C ALA A 243 14.50 18.87 2.64
N GLU A 244 13.90 19.45 3.67
CA GLU A 244 14.41 19.19 5.00
C GLU A 244 14.29 17.68 5.19
N SER A 245 15.32 16.98 5.63
CA SER A 245 15.26 15.53 5.80
C SER A 245 14.18 15.20 6.84
N HIS A 246 12.93 15.03 6.41
CA HIS A 246 11.76 14.95 7.28
C HIS A 246 11.75 13.70 8.16
N LEU A 247 12.69 12.78 7.93
CA LEU A 247 12.77 11.47 8.56
C LEU A 247 13.97 11.30 9.48
N GLY A 248 14.67 12.39 9.79
CA GLY A 248 15.81 12.36 10.70
C GLY A 248 15.46 12.32 12.19
N ASN A 249 14.26 12.75 12.64
CA ASN A 249 14.12 13.01 14.09
C ASN A 249 12.72 13.15 14.74
N ARG A 250 11.63 12.54 14.25
CA ARG A 250 10.29 12.76 14.89
C ARG A 250 9.34 11.55 14.95
N TYR A 251 9.82 10.38 15.38
CA TYR A 251 8.90 9.35 15.90
C TYR A 251 8.92 9.34 17.42
N ILE A 252 7.79 9.69 18.04
CA ILE A 252 7.51 9.43 19.45
C ILE A 252 6.75 8.10 19.49
N PRO A 253 7.29 7.03 20.09
CA PRO A 253 6.57 5.78 20.21
C PRO A 253 5.26 5.97 21.01
N PRO A 254 4.17 5.26 20.67
CA PRO A 254 3.00 5.23 21.53
C PRO A 254 3.39 4.70 22.91
N ALA A 255 2.92 5.37 23.95
CA ALA A 255 3.09 4.91 25.32
C ALA A 255 2.53 3.49 25.44
N ARG A 256 3.32 2.58 26.03
CA ARG A 256 2.88 1.23 26.40
C ARG A 256 1.84 1.30 27.51
#